data_AF-A0ABD3PF58-F1
#
_entry.id   AF-A0ABD3PF58-F1
#
_cell.length_a   1.000
_cell.length_b   1.000
_cell.length_c   1.000
_cell.angle_alpha   90.00
_cell.angle_beta   90.00
_cell.angle_gamma   90.00
#
_symmetry.space_group_name_H-M   'P 1'
#
loop_
_entity.id
_entity.type
_entity.pdbx_description
1 polymer ?
#
loop_
_entity_poly.entity_id
_entity_poly.type
_entity_poly.pdbx_seq_one_letter_code
_entity_poly.pdbx_strand_id
1 'polypeptide(L)'
;MAPPSRSIPLLILSLTVISHLYFSNQAIQPFVGQINESSPQKVQNTSRLGDGCYHVLLDVGSNIGMHGRFLFEPDKFPLSKSSVPKLNEEFGMERDNRDFCVFAFEPNPYFKERHLDLQKAYAALGWRYHPVAAGVSNEDGHLTFYHSHMKGKPGENDFSALATKTLYGTDATPVEVPIVRLSNWIKDEIRDRTIPSKPHVFYPFGPKVVMKLDIEGLEYKVFPDLLTTGALCETIDFLFGEFHFSGNYRTFYPMNVTKDGKNVLDIKRAKDVAGHMLELMRLSENCKTRLTLEDDESYPVDTVDLPAAAEGHA
;
A
#
# COMPACT_ATOMS: atom_id res chain seq x y z
N MET A 1 -45.73 -12.78 -56.38
CA MET A 1 -44.52 -12.22 -57.02
C MET A 1 -43.32 -12.79 -56.29
N ALA A 2 -42.61 -13.72 -56.93
CA ALA A 2 -41.45 -14.39 -56.38
C ALA A 2 -40.16 -13.58 -56.65
N PRO A 3 -39.20 -13.51 -55.72
CA PRO A 3 -37.84 -13.11 -56.03
C PRO A 3 -36.95 -14.32 -56.38
N PRO A 4 -35.87 -14.14 -57.16
CA PRO A 4 -35.15 -15.22 -57.80
C PRO A 4 -34.08 -15.87 -56.92
N SER A 5 -33.93 -17.18 -57.13
CA SER A 5 -32.85 -18.04 -56.64
C SER A 5 -31.49 -17.65 -57.23
N ARG A 6 -30.45 -17.61 -56.39
CA ARG A 6 -29.05 -17.63 -56.85
C ARG A 6 -28.35 -18.88 -56.33
N SER A 7 -28.04 -19.76 -57.27
CA SER A 7 -27.20 -20.96 -57.15
C SER A 7 -25.73 -20.55 -57.12
N ILE A 8 -24.94 -21.14 -56.21
CA ILE A 8 -23.48 -21.00 -56.15
C ILE A 8 -22.88 -22.30 -56.72
N PRO A 9 -21.96 -22.25 -57.71
CA PRO A 9 -21.28 -23.44 -58.20
C PRO A 9 -20.10 -23.81 -57.30
N LEU A 10 -20.01 -25.09 -56.97
CA LEU A 10 -18.91 -25.73 -56.27
C LEU A 10 -17.73 -25.87 -57.24
N LEU A 11 -16.62 -25.16 -57.01
CA LEU A 11 -15.38 -25.36 -57.77
C LEU A 11 -14.50 -26.38 -57.03
N ILE A 12 -14.35 -27.55 -57.65
CA ILE A 12 -13.38 -28.58 -57.28
C ILE A 12 -12.04 -28.17 -57.87
N LEU A 13 -11.01 -28.03 -57.04
CA LEU A 13 -9.62 -27.88 -57.48
C LEU A 13 -8.76 -28.91 -56.74
N SER A 14 -8.49 -29.99 -57.46
CA SER A 14 -7.50 -31.01 -57.16
C SER A 14 -6.10 -30.44 -57.35
N LEU A 15 -5.23 -30.55 -56.34
CA LEU A 15 -3.79 -30.47 -56.52
C LEU A 15 -3.10 -31.50 -55.63
N THR A 16 -2.75 -32.60 -56.27
CA THR A 16 -1.76 -33.59 -55.86
C THR A 16 -0.37 -32.96 -55.93
N VAL A 17 0.33 -32.90 -54.79
CA VAL A 17 1.80 -32.85 -54.76
C VAL A 17 2.27 -33.87 -53.74
N ILE A 18 2.77 -34.98 -54.27
CA ILE A 18 3.54 -35.99 -53.55
C ILE A 18 4.99 -35.50 -53.58
N SER A 19 5.56 -35.21 -52.41
CA SER A 19 7.01 -35.03 -52.25
C SER A 19 7.47 -35.89 -51.08
N HIS A 20 8.25 -36.91 -51.41
CA HIS A 20 8.92 -37.82 -50.49
C HIS A 20 9.72 -37.08 -49.41
N LEU A 21 9.45 -37.39 -48.15
CA LEU A 21 10.45 -37.27 -47.09
C LEU A 21 10.63 -38.65 -46.45
N TYR A 22 11.84 -39.15 -46.63
CA TYR A 22 12.39 -40.37 -46.06
C TYR A 22 12.26 -40.35 -44.52
N PHE A 23 11.47 -41.26 -43.95
CA PHE A 23 11.57 -41.60 -42.54
C PHE A 23 12.81 -42.49 -42.35
N SER A 24 13.90 -41.88 -41.88
CA SER A 24 14.99 -42.64 -41.29
C SER A 24 14.56 -43.06 -39.87
N ASN A 25 14.38 -44.36 -39.67
CA ASN A 25 14.21 -44.97 -38.36
C ASN A 25 15.48 -44.73 -37.54
N GLN A 26 15.46 -43.71 -36.67
CA GLN A 26 16.36 -43.67 -35.52
C GLN A 26 15.52 -43.85 -34.27
N ALA A 27 15.83 -44.94 -33.56
CA ALA A 27 15.28 -45.27 -32.26
C ALA A 27 15.50 -44.08 -31.31
N ILE A 28 14.40 -43.52 -30.82
CA ILE A 28 14.40 -42.55 -29.73
C ILE A 28 14.83 -43.31 -28.47
N GLN A 29 16.11 -43.23 -28.13
CA GLN A 29 16.58 -43.52 -26.78
C GLN A 29 15.95 -42.48 -25.83
N PRO A 30 15.36 -42.89 -24.70
CA PRO A 30 14.88 -41.92 -23.72
C PRO A 30 16.09 -41.15 -23.18
N PHE A 31 16.10 -39.85 -23.39
CA PHE A 31 17.04 -38.94 -22.75
C PHE A 31 16.70 -38.90 -21.26
N VAL A 32 17.29 -39.80 -20.48
CA VAL A 32 17.40 -39.68 -19.03
C VAL A 32 18.39 -38.57 -18.78
N GLY A 33 17.92 -37.33 -18.87
CA GLY A 33 18.63 -36.19 -18.34
C GLY A 33 18.82 -36.42 -16.85
N GLN A 34 20.07 -36.44 -16.40
CA GLN A 34 20.39 -36.35 -14.98
C GLN A 34 19.77 -35.06 -14.44
N ILE A 35 18.61 -35.19 -13.82
CA ILE A 35 18.15 -34.25 -12.80
C ILE A 35 19.19 -34.30 -11.70
N ASN A 36 20.12 -33.34 -11.74
CA ASN A 36 20.84 -32.95 -10.55
C ASN A 36 19.78 -32.56 -9.54
N GLU A 37 19.55 -33.42 -8.55
CA GLU A 37 18.84 -33.09 -7.33
C GLU A 37 19.58 -31.89 -6.72
N SER A 38 19.11 -30.69 -7.05
CA SER A 38 19.41 -29.52 -6.24
C SER A 38 18.84 -29.83 -4.85
N SER A 39 19.76 -30.14 -3.93
CA SER A 39 19.52 -30.15 -2.49
C SER A 39 18.43 -29.15 -2.13
N PRO A 40 17.42 -29.51 -1.32
CA PRO A 40 16.43 -28.55 -0.85
C PRO A 40 17.19 -27.38 -0.25
N GLN A 41 17.08 -26.24 -0.90
CA GLN A 41 17.67 -25.00 -0.43
C GLN A 41 16.98 -24.76 0.91
N LYS A 42 17.73 -24.97 2.00
CA LYS A 42 17.29 -24.77 3.37
C LYS A 42 16.69 -23.37 3.42
N VAL A 43 15.36 -23.27 3.47
CA VAL A 43 14.64 -21.99 3.60
C VAL A 43 15.29 -21.28 4.77
N GLN A 44 16.04 -20.21 4.48
CA GLN A 44 16.55 -19.38 5.56
C GLN A 44 15.31 -18.89 6.29
N ASN A 45 15.21 -19.26 7.56
CA ASN A 45 14.14 -18.85 8.44
C ASN A 45 14.41 -17.37 8.77
N THR A 46 14.21 -16.49 7.80
CA THR A 46 14.29 -15.05 7.99
C THR A 46 13.03 -14.63 8.72
N SER A 47 13.18 -14.21 9.98
CA SER A 47 12.07 -13.63 10.74
C SER A 47 11.52 -12.43 9.98
N ARG A 48 10.19 -12.37 9.84
CA ARG A 48 9.49 -11.24 9.23
C ARG A 48 9.26 -10.16 10.28
N LEU A 49 9.17 -8.91 9.85
CA LEU A 49 8.85 -7.79 10.73
C LEU A 49 7.47 -7.96 11.40
N GLY A 50 6.51 -8.59 10.70
CA GLY A 50 5.20 -8.89 11.25
C GLY A 50 5.17 -10.08 12.23
N ASP A 51 6.26 -10.84 12.40
CA ASP A 51 6.23 -12.02 13.27
C ASP A 51 5.88 -11.63 14.72
N GLY A 52 4.90 -12.34 15.28
CA GLY A 52 4.36 -12.06 16.61
C GLY A 52 3.31 -10.95 16.65
N CYS A 53 3.00 -10.27 15.54
CA CYS A 53 1.94 -9.26 15.48
C CYS A 53 0.58 -9.94 15.26
N TYR A 54 -0.33 -9.87 16.24
CA TYR A 54 -1.67 -10.44 16.08
C TYR A 54 -2.50 -9.55 15.14
N HIS A 55 -2.59 -8.26 15.48
CA HIS A 55 -3.14 -7.21 14.62
C HIS A 55 -2.02 -6.35 14.02
N VAL A 56 -2.27 -5.82 12.83
CA VAL A 56 -1.35 -4.93 12.12
C VAL A 56 -2.12 -3.70 11.64
N LEU A 57 -1.56 -2.52 11.92
CA LEU A 57 -1.90 -1.27 11.25
C LEU A 57 -0.73 -0.86 10.35
N LEU A 58 -1.01 -0.69 9.07
CA LEU A 58 -0.12 -0.05 8.11
C LEU A 58 -0.54 1.41 8.01
N ASP A 59 0.25 2.32 8.57
CA ASP A 59 0.03 3.76 8.51
C ASP A 59 0.88 4.32 7.37
N VAL A 60 0.31 4.37 6.17
CA VAL A 60 1.03 4.65 4.94
C VAL A 60 0.86 6.12 4.58
N GLY A 61 1.95 6.88 4.72
CA GLY A 61 1.94 8.35 4.79
C GLY A 61 1.54 8.80 6.20
N SER A 62 2.35 8.40 7.18
CA SER A 62 2.00 8.57 8.58
C SER A 62 2.13 10.01 9.08
N ASN A 63 2.83 10.89 8.35
CA ASN A 63 3.02 12.30 8.68
C ASN A 63 3.58 12.48 10.09
N ILE A 64 2.80 13.01 11.04
CA ILE A 64 3.22 13.14 12.44
C ILE A 64 2.91 11.88 13.30
N GLY A 65 2.44 10.79 12.69
CA GLY A 65 2.16 9.50 13.34
C GLY A 65 0.82 9.41 14.07
N MET A 66 -0.16 10.26 13.75
CA MET A 66 -1.43 10.33 14.50
C MET A 66 -2.23 9.02 14.45
N HIS A 67 -2.27 8.30 13.33
CA HIS A 67 -3.07 7.08 13.23
C HIS A 67 -2.56 5.95 14.15
N GLY A 68 -1.25 5.87 14.36
CA GLY A 68 -0.68 5.02 15.41
C GLY A 68 -1.14 5.44 16.81
N ARG A 69 -1.23 6.76 17.08
CA ARG A 69 -1.76 7.28 18.35
C ARG A 69 -3.26 7.03 18.52
N PHE A 70 -4.05 7.17 17.46
CA PHE A 70 -5.48 6.86 17.44
C PHE A 70 -5.74 5.39 17.78
N LEU A 71 -4.84 4.49 17.34
CA LEU A 71 -4.90 3.08 17.71
C LEU A 71 -4.49 2.85 19.17
N PHE A 72 -3.35 3.37 19.61
CA PHE A 72 -2.84 3.03 20.93
C PHE A 72 -3.50 3.81 22.07
N GLU A 73 -3.99 5.01 21.82
CA GLU A 73 -4.46 5.96 22.83
C GLU A 73 -5.78 6.64 22.40
N PRO A 74 -6.82 5.90 21.97
CA PRO A 74 -8.02 6.46 21.33
C PRO A 74 -8.74 7.52 22.17
N ASP A 75 -8.77 7.34 23.49
CA ASP A 75 -9.47 8.24 24.43
C ASP A 75 -8.84 9.65 24.49
N LYS A 76 -7.58 9.78 24.08
CA LYS A 76 -6.90 11.08 24.01
C LYS A 76 -7.27 11.88 22.75
N PHE A 77 -7.95 11.26 21.79
CA PHE A 77 -8.27 11.87 20.49
C PHE A 77 -9.77 11.94 20.20
N PRO A 78 -10.60 12.55 21.09
CA PRO A 78 -12.06 12.58 20.93
C PRO A 78 -12.57 13.38 19.72
N LEU A 79 -11.72 14.20 19.08
CA LEU A 79 -12.05 14.93 17.86
C LEU A 79 -11.87 14.11 16.59
N SER A 80 -11.16 12.98 16.64
CA SER A 80 -11.04 12.06 15.50
C SER A 80 -12.40 11.38 15.30
N LYS A 81 -13.20 11.92 14.38
CA LYS A 81 -14.57 11.46 14.12
C LYS A 81 -14.64 10.36 13.07
N SER A 82 -13.55 10.07 12.38
CA SER A 82 -13.48 8.97 11.40
C SER A 82 -12.48 7.91 11.82
N SER A 83 -11.20 8.25 12.00
CA SER A 83 -10.13 7.27 12.19
C SER A 83 -10.26 6.47 13.50
N VAL A 84 -10.48 7.11 14.65
CA VAL A 84 -10.69 6.40 15.93
C VAL A 84 -11.92 5.46 15.84
N PRO A 85 -13.11 5.90 15.39
CA PRO A 85 -14.25 5.01 15.19
C PRO A 85 -13.96 3.83 14.25
N LYS A 86 -13.23 4.04 13.14
CA LYS A 86 -12.90 2.95 12.21
C LYS A 86 -11.92 1.95 12.79
N LEU A 87 -10.88 2.42 13.47
CA LEU A 87 -9.97 1.51 14.18
C LEU A 87 -10.70 0.71 15.26
N ASN A 88 -11.67 1.32 15.94
CA ASN A 88 -12.51 0.61 16.93
C ASN A 88 -13.48 -0.39 16.29
N GLU A 89 -14.05 -0.08 15.12
CA GLU A 89 -14.89 -0.99 14.35
C GLU A 89 -14.11 -2.23 13.89
N GLU A 90 -12.87 -2.03 13.42
CA GLU A 90 -12.04 -3.10 12.86
C GLU A 90 -11.35 -3.97 13.92
N PHE A 91 -10.85 -3.34 15.00
CA PHE A 91 -10.05 -4.02 16.02
C PHE A 91 -10.80 -4.28 17.32
N GLY A 92 -11.98 -3.71 17.49
CA GLY A 92 -12.71 -3.71 18.76
C GLY A 92 -12.25 -2.61 19.72
N MET A 93 -13.11 -2.30 20.68
CA MET A 93 -12.83 -1.33 21.75
C MET A 93 -12.07 -1.95 22.92
N GLU A 94 -12.39 -3.20 23.26
CA GLU A 94 -11.70 -3.98 24.30
C GLU A 94 -10.43 -4.58 23.72
N ARG A 95 -9.32 -3.85 23.78
CA ARG A 95 -8.05 -4.23 23.15
C ARG A 95 -6.84 -4.06 24.08
N ASP A 96 -5.83 -4.90 23.87
CA ASP A 96 -4.52 -4.78 24.50
C ASP A 96 -3.47 -4.38 23.46
N ASN A 97 -2.86 -3.22 23.63
CA ASN A 97 -1.90 -2.65 22.68
C ASN A 97 -0.71 -3.57 22.36
N ARG A 98 -0.40 -4.56 23.22
CA ARG A 98 0.66 -5.55 22.98
C ARG A 98 0.32 -6.52 21.84
N ASP A 99 -0.95 -6.69 21.50
CA ASP A 99 -1.41 -7.53 20.40
C ASP A 99 -1.24 -6.86 19.02
N PHE A 100 -0.87 -5.58 18.97
CA PHE A 100 -0.77 -4.80 17.75
C PHE A 100 0.67 -4.52 17.35
N CYS A 101 0.87 -4.33 16.04
CA CYS A 101 2.04 -3.66 15.47
C CYS A 101 1.57 -2.54 14.55
N VAL A 102 2.21 -1.38 14.66
CA VAL A 102 2.04 -0.28 13.71
C VAL A 102 3.29 -0.17 12.86
N PHE A 103 3.15 -0.17 11.54
CA PHE A 103 4.22 0.13 10.59
C PHE A 103 3.90 1.47 9.93
N ALA A 104 4.70 2.48 10.26
CA ALA A 104 4.44 3.87 9.90
C ALA A 104 5.42 4.32 8.82
N PHE A 105 4.93 4.47 7.59
CA PHE A 105 5.74 4.89 6.44
C PHE A 105 5.71 6.41 6.32
N GLU A 106 6.86 7.04 6.54
CA GLU A 106 7.02 8.50 6.44
C GLU A 106 8.36 8.86 5.78
N PRO A 107 8.34 9.35 4.53
CA PRO A 107 9.56 9.75 3.83
C PRO A 107 10.12 11.10 4.29
N ASN A 108 9.32 12.00 4.87
CA ASN A 108 9.76 13.35 5.22
C ASN A 108 10.79 13.29 6.37
N PRO A 109 12.06 13.67 6.12
CA PRO A 109 13.09 13.62 7.15
C PRO A 109 12.78 14.53 8.35
N TYR A 110 11.91 15.53 8.20
CA TYR A 110 11.47 16.39 9.29
C TYR A 110 10.75 15.62 10.41
N PHE A 111 9.96 14.59 10.07
CA PHE A 111 9.20 13.80 11.05
C PHE A 111 9.98 12.61 11.62
N LYS A 112 11.20 12.34 11.12
CA LYS A 112 12.00 11.19 11.51
C LYS A 112 12.22 11.09 13.03
N GLU A 113 12.71 12.15 13.66
CA GLU A 113 13.01 12.13 15.10
C GLU A 113 11.74 11.92 15.92
N ARG A 114 10.63 12.54 15.52
CA ARG A 114 9.33 12.35 16.16
C ARG A 114 8.85 10.89 16.08
N HIS A 115 9.02 10.24 14.95
CA HIS A 115 8.70 8.82 14.79
C HIS A 115 9.57 7.90 15.65
N LEU A 116 10.85 8.27 15.86
CA LEU A 116 11.74 7.58 16.79
C LEU A 116 11.33 7.81 18.25
N ASP A 117 10.86 9.01 18.61
CA ASP A 117 10.31 9.30 19.93
C ASP A 117 9.04 8.48 20.22
N LEU A 118 8.12 8.37 19.25
CA LEU A 118 6.95 7.49 19.33
C LEU A 118 7.36 6.04 19.54
N GLN A 119 8.31 5.53 18.74
CA GLN A 119 8.85 4.18 18.90
C GLN A 119 9.40 3.96 20.31
N LYS A 120 10.21 4.89 20.81
CA LYS A 120 10.83 4.79 22.14
C LYS A 120 9.78 4.80 23.26
N ALA A 121 8.82 5.72 23.20
CA ALA A 121 7.78 5.85 24.21
C ALA A 121 6.90 4.60 24.26
N TYR A 122 6.47 4.09 23.10
CA TYR A 122 5.64 2.89 23.01
C TYR A 122 6.39 1.62 23.36
N ALA A 123 7.68 1.50 22.98
CA ALA A 123 8.51 0.38 23.40
C ALA A 123 8.66 0.30 24.93
N ALA A 124 8.73 1.44 25.64
CA ALA A 124 8.79 1.47 27.09
C ALA A 124 7.52 0.90 27.78
N LEU A 125 6.41 0.80 27.05
CA LEU A 125 5.15 0.19 27.49
C LEU A 125 4.94 -1.23 26.95
N GLY A 126 5.91 -1.77 26.19
CA GLY A 126 5.80 -3.05 25.50
C GLY A 126 4.92 -3.01 24.24
N TRP A 127 4.60 -1.82 23.72
CA TRP A 127 3.84 -1.64 22.49
C TRP A 127 4.79 -1.54 21.29
N ARG A 128 4.30 -1.93 20.11
CA ARG A 128 5.14 -2.10 18.92
C ARG A 128 4.80 -1.09 17.84
N TYR A 129 5.67 -0.09 17.72
CA TYR A 129 5.62 0.94 16.69
C TYR A 129 6.92 0.91 15.89
N HIS A 130 6.79 0.72 14.58
CA HIS A 130 7.88 0.50 13.65
C HIS A 130 7.89 1.63 12.61
N PRO A 131 8.71 2.66 12.82
CA PRO A 131 8.85 3.71 11.83
C PRO A 131 9.65 3.19 10.64
N VAL A 132 9.14 3.45 9.44
CA VAL A 132 9.76 3.16 8.15
C VAL A 132 10.03 4.49 7.48
N ALA A 133 11.28 4.96 7.58
CA ALA A 133 11.72 6.24 7.01
C ALA A 133 11.93 6.15 5.48
N ALA A 134 10.87 5.79 4.76
CA ALA A 134 10.84 5.62 3.32
C ALA A 134 9.45 5.95 2.78
N GLY A 135 9.40 6.43 1.55
CA GLY A 135 8.15 6.58 0.82
C GLY A 135 7.68 5.23 0.30
N VAL A 136 6.43 5.15 -0.13
CA VAL A 136 5.91 3.95 -0.78
C VAL A 136 5.63 4.22 -2.26
N SER A 137 5.85 3.20 -3.09
CA SER A 137 5.55 3.27 -4.52
C SER A 137 5.18 1.89 -5.08
N ASN A 138 5.11 1.79 -6.41
CA ASN A 138 4.95 0.54 -7.15
C ASN A 138 6.30 -0.13 -7.52
N GLU A 139 7.41 0.43 -7.04
CA GLU A 139 8.77 -0.07 -7.25
C GLU A 139 9.66 0.32 -6.07
N ASP A 140 10.74 -0.43 -5.87
CA ASP A 140 11.81 -0.08 -4.93
C ASP A 140 12.80 0.88 -5.59
N GLY A 141 13.41 1.76 -4.81
CA GLY A 141 14.43 2.67 -5.32
C GLY A 141 14.51 3.96 -4.55
N HIS A 142 14.70 5.06 -5.28
CA HIS A 142 14.70 6.41 -4.74
C HIS A 142 13.77 7.28 -5.58
N LEU A 143 13.11 8.23 -4.92
CA LEU A 143 12.24 9.21 -5.58
C LEU A 143 12.51 10.58 -4.98
N THR A 144 12.44 11.61 -5.80
CA THR A 144 12.50 12.99 -5.32
C THR A 144 11.14 13.42 -4.79
N PHE A 145 11.11 13.82 -3.53
CA PHE A 145 9.99 14.50 -2.88
C PHE A 145 10.30 15.98 -2.72
N TYR A 146 9.28 16.78 -2.47
CA TYR A 146 9.37 18.22 -2.43
C TYR A 146 8.68 18.76 -1.19
N HIS A 147 9.37 19.65 -0.48
CA HIS A 147 8.76 20.45 0.58
C HIS A 147 7.87 21.53 -0.04
N SER A 148 6.55 21.40 0.06
CA SER A 148 5.57 22.33 -0.55
C SER A 148 5.43 23.65 0.21
N HIS A 149 6.05 23.76 1.40
CA HIS A 149 6.07 24.95 2.23
C HIS A 149 7.43 25.68 2.21
N MET A 150 7.44 26.93 2.71
CA MET A 150 8.69 27.69 2.81
C MET A 150 9.61 27.05 3.85
N LYS A 151 10.88 26.83 3.47
CA LYS A 151 11.97 26.46 4.39
C LYS A 151 11.90 27.27 5.70
N GLY A 152 11.63 26.60 6.82
CA GLY A 152 11.67 27.21 8.16
C GLY A 152 10.36 27.81 8.69
N LYS A 153 9.19 27.46 8.13
CA LYS A 153 7.88 27.75 8.75
C LYS A 153 7.25 26.48 9.33
N PRO A 154 6.56 26.56 10.48
CA PRO A 154 5.83 25.43 11.04
C PRO A 154 4.69 25.02 10.10
N GLY A 155 4.66 23.73 9.74
CA GLY A 155 3.75 23.13 8.77
C GLY A 155 4.52 22.44 7.65
N GLU A 156 5.19 21.32 7.94
CA GLU A 156 5.92 20.48 6.97
C GLU A 156 5.06 19.29 6.51
N ASN A 157 3.73 19.40 6.66
CA ASN A 157 2.79 18.32 6.41
C ASN A 157 2.62 18.07 4.90
N ASP A 158 2.79 19.09 4.05
CA ASP A 158 2.71 18.94 2.59
C ASP A 158 4.08 18.50 2.00
N PHE A 159 4.38 17.21 2.05
CA PHE A 159 5.60 16.62 1.48
C PHE A 159 5.27 15.56 0.41
N SER A 160 5.48 15.89 -0.86
CA SER A 160 4.97 15.09 -1.98
C SER A 160 6.01 14.85 -3.07
N ALA A 161 5.91 13.73 -3.77
CA ALA A 161 6.69 13.46 -4.99
C ALA A 161 6.31 14.35 -6.20
N LEU A 162 5.24 15.14 -6.08
CA LEU A 162 4.61 15.84 -7.21
C LEU A 162 4.70 17.37 -7.14
N ALA A 163 4.85 17.93 -5.94
CA ALA A 163 4.79 19.36 -5.68
C ALA A 163 6.11 20.08 -5.99
N THR A 164 6.52 20.17 -7.27
CA THR A 164 7.75 20.88 -7.69
C THR A 164 7.74 22.40 -7.39
N LYS A 165 6.56 22.95 -7.07
CA LYS A 165 6.35 24.33 -6.64
C LYS A 165 5.68 24.35 -5.27
N THR A 166 6.01 25.35 -4.46
CA THR A 166 5.30 25.63 -3.20
C THR A 166 3.89 26.15 -3.46
N LEU A 167 3.07 26.17 -2.41
CA LEU A 167 1.72 26.79 -2.45
C LEU A 167 1.72 28.27 -2.87
N TYR A 168 2.89 28.94 -2.86
CA TYR A 168 3.06 30.34 -3.23
C TYR A 168 3.72 30.52 -4.60
N GLY A 169 3.89 29.44 -5.37
CA GLY A 169 4.44 29.47 -6.74
C GLY A 169 5.96 29.57 -6.83
N THR A 170 6.68 29.47 -5.71
CA THR A 170 8.16 29.39 -5.71
C THR A 170 8.61 27.95 -5.93
N ASP A 171 9.88 27.75 -6.27
CA ASP A 171 10.46 26.39 -6.34
C ASP A 171 10.39 25.72 -4.96
N ALA A 172 9.87 24.50 -4.92
CA ALA A 172 9.90 23.66 -3.74
C ALA A 172 11.31 23.08 -3.53
N THR A 173 11.65 22.74 -2.28
CA THR A 173 12.97 22.16 -1.98
C THR A 173 12.93 20.65 -2.25
N PRO A 174 13.72 20.12 -3.19
CA PRO A 174 13.76 18.69 -3.48
C PRO A 174 14.56 17.93 -2.43
N VAL A 175 14.10 16.73 -2.09
CA VAL A 175 14.78 15.77 -1.22
C VAL A 175 14.64 14.40 -1.85
N GLU A 176 15.76 13.74 -2.10
CA GLU A 176 15.76 12.35 -2.54
C GLU A 176 15.57 11.44 -1.33
N VAL A 177 14.56 10.58 -1.38
CA VAL A 177 14.21 9.65 -0.30
C VAL A 177 14.14 8.22 -0.85
N PRO A 178 14.47 7.21 -0.03
CA PRO A 178 14.22 5.82 -0.42
C PRO A 178 12.72 5.59 -0.59
N ILE A 179 12.35 4.76 -1.56
CA ILE A 179 11.00 4.25 -1.74
C ILE A 179 11.00 2.73 -1.72
N VAL A 180 9.93 2.17 -1.15
CA VAL A 180 9.68 0.72 -1.14
C VAL A 180 8.49 0.38 -2.01
N ARG A 181 8.55 -0.74 -2.71
CA ARG A 181 7.38 -1.31 -3.38
C ARG A 181 6.48 -1.92 -2.31
N LEU A 182 5.41 -1.20 -1.97
CA LEU A 182 4.55 -1.56 -0.84
C LEU A 182 3.93 -2.95 -0.99
N SER A 183 3.56 -3.36 -2.20
CA SER A 183 2.99 -4.69 -2.44
C SER A 183 3.96 -5.83 -2.10
N ASN A 184 5.24 -5.70 -2.46
CA ASN A 184 6.27 -6.68 -2.10
C ASN A 184 6.48 -6.68 -0.59
N TRP A 185 6.67 -5.49 0.00
CA TRP A 185 6.87 -5.36 1.44
C TRP A 185 5.74 -6.01 2.26
N ILE A 186 4.47 -5.79 1.88
CA ILE A 186 3.32 -6.42 2.55
C ILE A 186 3.39 -7.95 2.43
N LYS A 187 3.71 -8.48 1.25
CA LYS A 187 3.77 -9.92 1.01
C LYS A 187 4.91 -10.57 1.77
N ASP A 188 6.06 -9.90 1.82
CA ASP A 188 7.27 -10.42 2.43
C ASP A 188 7.21 -10.33 3.96
N GLU A 189 6.66 -9.24 4.50
CA GLU A 189 6.73 -8.94 5.94
C GLU A 189 5.43 -9.21 6.72
N ILE A 190 4.26 -9.17 6.07
CA ILE A 190 2.95 -9.16 6.76
C ILE A 190 2.07 -10.35 6.42
N ARG A 191 1.98 -10.73 5.14
CA ARG A 191 1.02 -11.74 4.66
C ARG A 191 1.21 -13.08 5.35
N ASP A 192 2.44 -13.58 5.33
CA ASP A 192 2.80 -14.90 5.85
C ASP A 192 3.50 -14.82 7.22
N ARG A 193 3.19 -13.77 7.99
CA ARG A 193 3.75 -13.57 9.33
C ARG A 193 3.27 -14.64 10.31
N THR A 194 4.10 -14.94 11.30
CA THR A 194 3.75 -15.84 12.41
C THR A 194 2.78 -15.14 13.36
N ILE A 195 1.51 -15.50 13.28
CA ILE A 195 0.46 -14.93 14.14
C ILE A 195 0.48 -15.66 15.50
N PRO A 196 0.54 -14.96 16.65
CA PRO A 196 0.46 -15.59 17.96
C PRO A 196 -0.84 -16.40 18.12
N SER A 197 -0.73 -17.64 18.61
CA SER A 197 -1.90 -18.49 18.84
C SER A 197 -2.78 -18.03 20.01
N LYS A 198 -2.24 -17.19 20.89
CA LYS A 198 -2.91 -16.67 22.08
C LYS A 198 -2.63 -15.16 22.21
N PRO A 199 -3.53 -14.30 21.70
CA PRO A 199 -3.48 -12.86 22.00
C PRO A 199 -3.66 -12.62 23.52
N HIS A 200 -3.29 -11.43 23.98
CA HIS A 200 -3.46 -11.01 25.37
C HIS A 200 -4.94 -10.88 25.73
N VAL A 201 -5.79 -10.50 24.77
CA VAL A 201 -7.25 -10.48 24.90
C VAL A 201 -7.94 -11.26 23.78
N PHE A 202 -9.17 -11.71 24.02
CA PHE A 202 -9.91 -12.49 23.03
C PHE A 202 -10.55 -11.59 21.96
N TYR A 203 -10.22 -11.84 20.70
CA TYR A 203 -10.80 -11.14 19.55
C TYR A 203 -11.72 -12.08 18.75
N PRO A 204 -13.05 -11.85 18.75
CA PRO A 204 -14.00 -12.75 18.08
C PRO A 204 -13.83 -12.79 16.55
N PHE A 205 -13.22 -11.76 15.96
CA PHE A 205 -13.03 -11.63 14.52
C PHE A 205 -11.67 -12.13 14.02
N GLY A 206 -10.82 -12.64 14.93
CA GLY A 206 -9.48 -13.10 14.58
C GLY A 206 -8.47 -11.97 14.28
N PRO A 207 -7.27 -12.30 13.80
CA PRO A 207 -6.24 -11.32 13.44
C PRO A 207 -6.68 -10.47 12.25
N LYS A 208 -6.24 -9.20 12.23
CA LYS A 208 -6.63 -8.21 11.21
C LYS A 208 -5.43 -7.41 10.73
N VAL A 209 -5.43 -7.07 9.44
CA VAL A 209 -4.51 -6.11 8.83
C VAL A 209 -5.33 -4.93 8.30
N VAL A 210 -5.15 -3.77 8.92
CA VAL A 210 -5.80 -2.52 8.52
C VAL A 210 -4.75 -1.59 7.92
N MET A 211 -5.11 -0.84 6.90
CA MET A 211 -4.22 0.12 6.25
C MET A 211 -4.87 1.50 6.14
N LYS A 212 -4.16 2.54 6.59
CA LYS A 212 -4.39 3.92 6.17
C LYS A 212 -3.53 4.20 4.95
N LEU A 213 -4.11 4.71 3.87
CA LEU A 213 -3.39 5.07 2.64
C LEU A 213 -3.69 6.52 2.28
N ASP A 214 -2.76 7.41 2.56
CA ASP A 214 -2.78 8.79 2.06
C ASP A 214 -1.31 9.20 1.92
N ILE A 215 -0.87 9.31 0.67
CA ILE A 215 0.52 9.43 0.23
C ILE A 215 0.66 10.48 -0.87
N GLU A 216 -0.11 11.55 -0.73
CA GLU A 216 0.09 12.81 -1.44
C GLU A 216 0.22 12.67 -2.96
N GLY A 217 -0.60 11.79 -3.56
CA GLY A 217 -0.65 11.59 -5.01
C GLY A 217 -0.14 10.23 -5.50
N LEU A 218 0.67 9.53 -4.71
CA LEU A 218 1.24 8.25 -5.13
C LEU A 218 0.24 7.09 -5.10
N GLU A 219 -1.01 7.31 -4.65
CA GLU A 219 -2.06 6.28 -4.61
C GLU A 219 -2.36 5.73 -6.00
N TYR A 220 -2.21 6.55 -7.05
CA TYR A 220 -2.46 6.14 -8.43
C TYR A 220 -1.36 5.23 -9.00
N LYS A 221 -0.22 5.13 -8.33
CA LYS A 221 0.83 4.12 -8.58
C LYS A 221 0.64 2.92 -7.66
N VAL A 222 0.45 3.18 -6.36
CA VAL A 222 0.45 2.17 -5.31
C VAL A 222 -0.82 1.31 -5.34
N PHE A 223 -2.01 1.91 -5.41
CA PHE A 223 -3.27 1.18 -5.38
C PHE A 223 -3.41 0.13 -6.51
N PRO A 224 -3.17 0.44 -7.80
CA PRO A 224 -3.25 -0.58 -8.84
C PRO A 224 -2.18 -1.67 -8.67
N ASP A 225 -0.99 -1.34 -8.17
CA ASP A 225 0.05 -2.34 -7.87
C ASP A 225 -0.39 -3.28 -6.73
N LEU A 226 -0.95 -2.74 -5.64
CA LEU A 226 -1.50 -3.52 -4.54
C LEU A 226 -2.64 -4.45 -5.01
N LEU A 227 -3.52 -3.95 -5.87
CA LEU A 227 -4.64 -4.73 -6.42
C LEU A 227 -4.15 -5.86 -7.34
N THR A 228 -3.27 -5.55 -8.28
CA THR A 228 -2.83 -6.51 -9.32
C THR A 228 -1.84 -7.56 -8.81
N THR A 229 -1.12 -7.28 -7.73
CA THR A 229 -0.17 -8.23 -7.10
C THR A 229 -0.80 -9.16 -6.07
N GLY A 230 -2.09 -8.96 -5.78
CA GLY A 230 -2.84 -9.65 -4.73
C GLY A 230 -2.61 -9.10 -3.32
N ALA A 231 -1.65 -8.20 -3.12
CA ALA A 231 -1.30 -7.68 -1.79
C ALA A 231 -2.51 -7.06 -1.07
N LEU A 232 -3.35 -6.31 -1.80
CA LEU A 232 -4.59 -5.74 -1.27
C LEU A 232 -5.55 -6.86 -0.85
N CYS A 233 -6.05 -7.61 -1.83
CA CYS A 233 -7.16 -8.54 -1.68
C CYS A 233 -6.86 -9.77 -0.82
N GLU A 234 -5.60 -10.21 -0.75
CA GLU A 234 -5.20 -11.38 0.04
C GLU A 234 -4.84 -11.01 1.48
N THR A 235 -4.29 -9.81 1.70
CA THR A 235 -3.67 -9.45 3.00
C THR A 235 -4.50 -8.45 3.79
N ILE A 236 -4.94 -7.36 3.15
CA ILE A 236 -5.59 -6.23 3.83
C ILE A 236 -7.09 -6.53 4.07
N ASP A 237 -7.52 -6.46 5.33
CA ASP A 237 -8.92 -6.63 5.72
C ASP A 237 -9.73 -5.33 5.52
N PHE A 238 -9.12 -4.19 5.84
CA PHE A 238 -9.75 -2.88 5.72
C PHE A 238 -8.74 -1.81 5.30
N LEU A 239 -9.15 -0.95 4.36
CA LEU A 239 -8.39 0.19 3.88
C LEU A 239 -9.22 1.47 4.11
N PHE A 240 -8.63 2.48 4.73
CA PHE A 240 -9.17 3.84 4.76
C PHE A 240 -8.09 4.84 4.34
N GLY A 241 -8.46 6.08 4.06
CA GLY A 241 -7.57 7.10 3.51
C GLY A 241 -8.20 7.83 2.33
N GLU A 242 -7.39 8.44 1.47
CA GLU A 242 -7.89 9.22 0.33
C GLU A 242 -7.18 8.92 -0.98
N PHE A 243 -7.84 9.32 -2.07
CA PHE A 243 -7.15 9.64 -3.31
C PHE A 243 -7.23 11.16 -3.44
N HIS A 244 -6.10 11.84 -3.62
CA HIS A 244 -5.96 13.31 -3.60
C HIS A 244 -6.62 14.06 -4.79
N PHE A 245 -7.69 13.55 -5.40
CA PHE A 245 -8.31 14.18 -6.57
C PHE A 245 -9.11 15.44 -6.22
N SER A 246 -9.35 15.73 -4.93
CA SER A 246 -10.16 16.86 -4.46
C SER A 246 -9.39 17.81 -3.54
N GLY A 247 -9.05 19.00 -4.03
CA GLY A 247 -8.49 20.07 -3.24
C GLY A 247 -8.25 21.34 -4.06
N ASN A 248 -7.98 22.47 -3.41
CA ASN A 248 -7.47 23.67 -4.07
C ASN A 248 -6.05 23.46 -4.66
N TYR A 249 -5.44 22.31 -4.38
CA TYR A 249 -4.14 21.88 -4.85
C TYR A 249 -4.24 21.26 -6.25
N ARG A 250 -3.99 22.08 -7.26
CA ARG A 250 -4.10 21.73 -8.70
C ARG A 250 -3.00 20.76 -9.20
N THR A 251 -2.27 20.08 -8.31
CA THR A 251 -0.95 19.53 -8.63
C THR A 251 -0.73 18.05 -8.33
N PHE A 252 -1.68 17.34 -7.71
CA PHE A 252 -1.42 15.95 -7.31
C PHE A 252 -1.70 14.89 -8.37
N TYR A 253 -2.19 15.24 -9.58
CA TYR A 253 -2.48 14.22 -10.61
C TYR A 253 -2.36 14.67 -12.04
N PRO A 254 -1.98 13.74 -12.95
CA PRO A 254 -1.28 12.48 -12.72
C PRO A 254 0.22 12.75 -12.59
N MET A 255 0.95 11.78 -12.04
CA MET A 255 2.40 11.86 -11.78
C MET A 255 3.27 12.16 -13.01
N ASN A 256 2.70 12.13 -14.22
CA ASN A 256 3.33 12.66 -15.40
C ASN A 256 2.83 14.09 -15.62
N VAL A 257 3.72 15.05 -15.39
CA VAL A 257 3.67 16.31 -16.12
C VAL A 257 4.16 16.05 -17.53
N THR A 258 3.42 16.54 -18.52
CA THR A 258 3.91 16.66 -19.90
C THR A 258 5.19 17.51 -19.91
N LYS A 259 5.96 17.49 -21.02
CA LYS A 259 7.19 18.31 -21.14
C LYS A 259 6.95 19.81 -20.88
N ASP A 260 5.72 20.30 -21.04
CA ASP A 260 5.28 21.67 -20.75
C ASP A 260 4.73 21.87 -19.32
N GLY A 261 4.96 20.92 -18.41
CA GLY A 261 4.59 21.05 -17.00
C GLY A 261 3.10 20.88 -16.71
N LYS A 262 2.31 20.38 -17.68
CA LYS A 262 0.87 20.16 -17.48
C LYS A 262 0.61 18.73 -17.02
N ASN A 263 -0.32 18.59 -16.09
CA ASN A 263 -0.88 17.31 -15.72
C ASN A 263 -1.45 16.57 -16.95
N VAL A 264 -1.08 15.29 -17.14
CA VAL A 264 -1.58 14.46 -18.24
C VAL A 264 -3.10 14.15 -18.13
N LEU A 265 -3.69 14.23 -16.93
CA LEU A 265 -5.10 14.04 -16.63
C LEU A 265 -5.66 15.28 -15.93
N ASP A 266 -6.87 15.69 -16.29
CA ASP A 266 -7.64 16.67 -15.53
C ASP A 266 -8.28 16.03 -14.28
N ILE A 267 -8.80 16.86 -13.36
CA ILE A 267 -9.45 16.41 -12.12
C ILE A 267 -10.57 15.40 -12.38
N LYS A 268 -11.36 15.62 -13.43
CA LYS A 268 -12.48 14.74 -13.77
C LYS A 268 -11.95 13.35 -14.13
N ARG A 269 -10.95 13.28 -15.01
CA ARG A 269 -10.30 12.02 -15.39
C ARG A 269 -9.59 11.35 -14.22
N ALA A 270 -8.94 12.10 -13.34
CA ALA A 270 -8.33 11.55 -12.14
C ALA A 270 -9.38 10.89 -11.23
N LYS A 271 -10.53 11.55 -11.01
CA LYS A 271 -11.66 11.00 -10.28
C LYS A 271 -12.24 9.75 -10.96
N ASP A 272 -12.39 9.79 -12.29
CA ASP A 272 -12.88 8.64 -13.06
C ASP A 272 -11.92 7.44 -12.94
N VAL A 273 -10.60 7.68 -13.00
CA VAL A 273 -9.58 6.63 -12.84
C VAL A 273 -9.61 6.02 -11.43
N ALA A 274 -9.63 6.83 -10.38
CA ALA A 274 -9.76 6.34 -9.01
C ALA A 274 -11.06 5.56 -8.83
N GLY A 275 -12.18 6.08 -9.35
CA GLY A 275 -13.47 5.39 -9.33
C GLY A 275 -13.43 4.03 -10.02
N HIS A 276 -12.81 3.93 -11.19
CA HIS A 276 -12.64 2.65 -11.89
C HIS A 276 -11.74 1.67 -11.12
N MET A 277 -10.64 2.14 -10.51
CA MET A 277 -9.78 1.28 -9.69
C MET A 277 -10.54 0.70 -8.48
N LEU A 278 -11.33 1.53 -7.81
CA LEU A 278 -12.18 1.12 -6.69
C LEU A 278 -13.28 0.15 -7.12
N GLU A 279 -13.87 0.37 -8.29
CA GLU A 279 -14.88 -0.54 -8.85
C GLU A 279 -14.28 -1.89 -9.24
N LEU A 280 -13.08 -1.91 -9.84
CA LEU A 280 -12.36 -3.16 -10.13
C LEU A 280 -12.09 -3.98 -8.87
N MET A 281 -11.73 -3.32 -7.76
CA MET A 281 -11.58 -3.98 -6.46
C MET A 281 -12.91 -4.60 -5.99
N ARG A 282 -14.03 -3.85 -6.06
CA ARG A 282 -15.35 -4.31 -5.63
C ARG A 282 -15.90 -5.47 -6.47
N LEU A 283 -15.62 -5.47 -7.76
CA LEU A 283 -16.04 -6.51 -8.69
C LEU A 283 -15.17 -7.78 -8.61
N SER A 284 -14.03 -7.71 -7.91
CA SER A 284 -13.17 -8.87 -7.71
C SER A 284 -13.80 -9.82 -6.70
N GLU A 285 -14.30 -10.97 -7.18
CA GLU A 285 -15.05 -11.96 -6.38
C GLU A 285 -14.29 -12.44 -5.13
N ASN A 286 -12.95 -12.43 -5.17
CA ASN A 286 -12.10 -12.93 -4.09
C ASN A 286 -11.43 -11.81 -3.29
N CYS A 287 -11.83 -10.55 -3.46
CA CYS A 287 -11.24 -9.45 -2.68
C CYS A 287 -11.93 -9.30 -1.33
N LYS A 288 -11.22 -9.66 -0.25
CA LYS A 288 -11.76 -9.54 1.12
C LYS A 288 -11.74 -8.10 1.65
N THR A 289 -10.94 -7.23 1.03
CA THR A 289 -10.69 -5.87 1.51
C THR A 289 -11.96 -5.03 1.44
N ARG A 290 -12.36 -4.47 2.58
CA ARG A 290 -13.34 -3.38 2.64
C ARG A 290 -12.64 -2.03 2.60
N LEU A 291 -13.30 -1.02 2.04
CA LEU A 291 -12.68 0.29 1.87
C LEU A 291 -13.65 1.45 2.14
N THR A 292 -13.13 2.50 2.76
CA THR A 292 -13.73 3.85 2.77
C THR A 292 -12.73 4.90 2.28
N LEU A 293 -13.22 6.02 1.75
CA LEU A 293 -12.40 7.17 1.36
C LEU A 293 -12.56 8.30 2.37
N GLU A 294 -12.32 7.97 3.64
CA GLU A 294 -12.33 8.93 4.74
C GLU A 294 -10.90 9.19 5.18
N ASP A 295 -10.59 10.48 5.29
CA ASP A 295 -9.35 10.99 5.83
C ASP A 295 -9.64 11.84 7.09
N ASP A 296 -8.77 11.72 8.10
CA ASP A 296 -8.97 12.30 9.43
C ASP A 296 -7.81 13.20 9.85
N GLU A 297 -7.85 14.42 9.33
CA GLU A 297 -6.91 15.50 9.66
C GLU A 297 -7.38 16.34 10.87
N SER A 298 -8.17 15.75 11.79
CA SER A 298 -8.69 16.48 12.96
C SER A 298 -7.61 16.93 13.95
N TYR A 299 -6.40 16.38 13.83
CA TYR A 299 -5.22 16.69 14.65
C TYR A 299 -4.00 17.03 13.78
N PRO A 300 -3.97 18.23 13.16
CA PRO A 300 -2.87 18.65 12.29
C PRO A 300 -1.56 18.91 13.07
N VAL A 301 -1.68 19.02 14.39
CA VAL A 301 -0.58 19.07 15.35
C VAL A 301 -0.89 18.15 16.51
N ASP A 302 0.14 17.52 17.03
CA ASP A 302 0.01 16.67 18.21
C ASP A 302 0.34 17.46 19.48
N THR A 303 -0.70 17.86 20.21
CA THR A 303 -0.57 18.59 21.47
C THR A 303 -0.64 17.69 22.70
N VAL A 304 -0.75 16.37 22.51
CA VAL A 304 -0.89 15.41 23.58
C VAL A 304 0.48 14.83 23.91
N ASP A 305 0.89 14.86 25.17
CA ASP A 305 2.18 14.29 25.56
C ASP A 305 2.29 12.80 25.21
N LEU A 306 3.49 12.37 24.84
CA LEU A 306 3.80 10.95 24.67
C LEU A 306 3.69 10.24 26.03
N PRO A 307 3.18 9.00 26.06
CA PRO A 307 3.06 8.30 27.32
C PRO A 307 4.45 7.95 27.87
N ALA A 308 4.63 8.11 29.17
CA ALA A 308 5.80 7.64 29.88
C ALA A 308 5.47 6.33 30.61
N ALA A 309 6.42 5.40 30.66
CA ALA A 309 6.32 4.30 31.60
C ALA A 309 6.25 4.88 33.01
N ALA A 310 5.30 4.41 33.83
CA ALA A 310 5.22 4.84 35.22
C ALA A 310 6.58 4.58 35.89
N GLU A 311 7.20 5.62 36.44
CA GLU A 311 8.42 5.48 37.22
C GLU A 311 8.10 4.67 38.49
N GLY A 312 8.41 3.38 38.48
CA GLY A 312 8.49 2.56 39.69
C GLY A 312 7.40 1.50 39.85
N HIS A 313 7.80 0.24 39.69
CA HIS A 313 7.90 -0.74 40.79
C HIS A 313 8.79 -1.88 40.29
N ALA A 314 10.11 -1.70 40.46
CA ALA A 314 11.04 -2.81 40.52
C ALA A 314 10.97 -3.46 41.91
#